data_AF-A0A956PR02-F1
#
_entry.id   AF-A0A956PR02-F1
#
_cell.length_a   1.000
_cell.length_b   1.000
_cell.length_c   1.000
_cell.angle_alpha   90.00
_cell.angle_beta   90.00
_cell.angle_gamma   90.00
#
_symmetry.space_group_name_H-M   'P 1'
#
loop_
_entity.id
_entity.type
_entity.pdbx_description
1 polymer ?
#
loop_
_entity_poly.entity_id
_entity_poly.type
_entity_poly.pdbx_seq_one_letter_code
_entity_poly.pdbx_strand_id
1 'polypeptide(L)'
;GRLVYCEDIKPSYFATRLNKLFEMNSSLSSPYALEMAIREVGLPKILMSVAAGAVGKLRGKAGEFYRVAGRSVATIDDCTGTLPPFDKHVVMGPARGDQLCASIKAATGYEVAIVDANDLGKVDVLHLSDPTRHDAVVEALKPNPQGNADEMTPLVLIKKEFGAKKPSANGSSEKHAVVEKETAS
;
A
#
# COMPACT_ATOMS: atom_id res chain seq x y z
N GLY A 1 -8.31 -3.04 11.54
CA GLY A 1 -6.99 -3.05 10.88
C GLY A 1 -5.92 -3.50 11.86
N ARG A 2 -4.69 -3.70 11.39
CA ARG A 2 -3.54 -3.98 12.26
C ARG A 2 -2.87 -2.65 12.62
N LEU A 3 -3.43 -1.98 13.62
CA LEU A 3 -3.00 -0.65 14.08
C LEU A 3 -2.34 -0.78 15.44
N VAL A 4 -1.19 -0.14 15.62
CA VAL A 4 -0.48 -0.13 16.91
C VAL A 4 -0.19 1.31 17.29
N TYR A 5 -0.63 1.74 18.47
CA TYR A 5 -0.35 3.09 18.97
C TYR A 5 1.16 3.27 19.13
N CYS A 6 1.70 4.39 18.66
CA CYS A 6 3.13 4.66 18.77
C CYS A 6 3.60 4.74 20.22
N GLU A 7 2.74 5.20 21.13
CA GLU A 7 3.00 5.26 22.57
C GLU A 7 3.20 3.85 23.19
N ASP A 8 2.57 2.83 22.62
CA ASP A 8 2.71 1.43 23.08
C ASP A 8 3.96 0.74 22.50
N ILE A 9 4.56 1.34 21.48
CA ILE A 9 5.76 0.81 20.84
C ILE A 9 6.97 1.33 21.61
N LYS A 10 7.76 0.40 22.17
CA LYS A 10 9.07 0.68 22.74
C LYS A 10 10.14 0.30 21.71
N PRO A 11 10.75 1.27 21.01
CA PRO A 11 11.74 0.96 19.99
C PRO A 11 13.00 0.36 20.60
N SER A 12 13.48 -0.74 20.00
CA SER A 12 14.74 -1.37 20.39
C SER A 12 15.94 -0.50 20.01
N TYR A 13 17.11 -0.82 20.58
CA TYR A 13 18.38 -0.20 20.19
C TYR A 13 18.60 -0.27 18.68
N PHE A 14 18.28 -1.41 18.05
CA PHE A 14 18.44 -1.57 16.60
C PHE A 14 17.49 -0.67 15.83
N ALA A 15 16.22 -0.57 16.22
CA ALA A 15 15.26 0.33 15.58
C ALA A 15 15.74 1.80 15.63
N THR A 16 16.21 2.27 16.78
CA THR A 16 16.69 3.67 16.95
C THR A 16 18.01 4.00 16.26
N ARG A 17 18.76 2.99 15.81
CA ARG A 17 20.03 3.16 15.10
C ARG A 17 19.88 3.01 13.60
N LEU A 18 19.15 1.98 13.18
CA LEU A 18 18.96 1.66 11.78
C LEU A 18 18.00 2.63 11.08
N ASN A 19 17.06 3.24 11.80
CA ASN A 19 16.11 4.21 11.21
C ASN A 19 16.83 5.40 10.54
N LYS A 20 18.00 5.80 11.07
CA LYS A 20 18.83 6.89 10.52
C LYS A 20 19.43 6.58 9.14
N LEU A 21 19.37 5.34 8.69
CA LEU A 21 19.83 4.94 7.36
C LEU A 21 18.77 5.18 6.28
N PHE A 22 17.51 5.39 6.68
CA PHE A 22 16.40 5.64 5.77
C PHE A 22 16.23 7.15 5.53
N GLU A 23 15.75 7.51 4.35
CA GLU A 23 15.44 8.90 4.00
C GLU A 23 14.25 9.40 4.82
N MET A 24 14.20 10.70 5.11
CA MET A 24 13.20 11.30 5.99
C MET A 24 11.75 11.11 5.50
N ASN A 25 11.55 10.89 4.20
CA ASN A 25 10.23 10.64 3.60
C ASN A 25 9.85 9.15 3.61
N SER A 26 10.64 8.28 4.22
CA SER A 26 10.33 6.85 4.35
C SER A 26 9.68 6.59 5.70
N SER A 27 8.60 5.79 5.72
CA SER A 27 7.95 5.32 6.95
C SER A 27 8.95 4.68 7.93
N LEU A 28 9.98 3.99 7.43
CA LEU A 28 11.01 3.34 8.26
C LEU A 28 12.07 4.30 8.85
N SER A 29 12.01 5.59 8.52
CA SER A 29 12.81 6.62 9.20
C SER A 29 12.34 6.87 10.63
N SER A 30 11.10 6.49 10.95
CA SER A 30 10.59 6.43 12.31
C SER A 30 11.08 5.17 13.03
N PRO A 31 11.61 5.31 14.26
CA PRO A 31 12.02 4.15 15.04
C PRO A 31 10.83 3.27 15.45
N TYR A 32 9.60 3.81 15.49
CA TYR A 32 8.39 3.05 15.82
C TYR A 32 7.99 2.11 14.67
N ALA A 33 7.94 2.64 13.45
CA ALA A 33 7.67 1.84 12.26
C ALA A 33 8.76 0.78 12.02
N LEU A 34 10.03 1.12 12.23
CA LEU A 34 11.13 0.16 12.07
C LEU A 34 11.10 -0.93 13.15
N GLU A 35 10.72 -0.60 14.38
CA GLU A 35 10.48 -1.61 15.43
C GLU A 35 9.37 -2.57 15.04
N MET A 36 8.28 -2.07 14.44
CA MET A 36 7.21 -2.93 13.92
C MET A 36 7.66 -3.79 12.75
N ALA A 37 8.51 -3.29 11.86
CA ALA A 37 9.13 -4.10 10.81
C ALA A 37 10.00 -5.22 11.39
N ILE A 38 10.77 -4.94 12.45
CA ILE A 38 11.56 -5.96 13.16
C ILE A 38 10.66 -7.03 13.78
N ARG A 39 9.52 -6.64 14.37
CA ARG A 39 8.54 -7.60 14.92
C ARG A 39 7.87 -8.44 13.85
N GLU A 40 7.62 -7.86 12.67
CA GLU A 40 6.96 -8.54 11.55
C GLU A 40 7.84 -9.62 10.92
N VAL A 41 9.12 -9.32 10.68
CA VAL A 41 9.98 -10.21 9.88
C VAL A 41 11.26 -10.66 10.56
N GLY A 42 11.51 -10.20 11.78
CA GLY A 42 12.67 -10.52 12.59
C GLY A 42 13.88 -9.62 12.30
N LEU A 43 14.64 -9.32 13.36
CA LEU A 43 15.87 -8.52 13.28
C LEU A 43 16.91 -9.09 12.29
N PRO A 44 17.20 -10.41 12.24
CA PRO A 44 18.18 -10.93 11.30
C PRO A 44 17.84 -10.61 9.84
N LYS A 45 16.55 -10.68 9.49
CA LYS A 45 16.10 -10.35 8.14
C LYS A 45 16.22 -8.86 7.85
N ILE A 46 15.85 -7.99 8.80
CA ILE A 46 16.06 -6.54 8.67
C ILE A 46 17.54 -6.20 8.43
N LEU A 47 18.46 -6.82 9.18
CA LEU A 47 19.90 -6.59 9.00
C LEU A 47 20.38 -7.03 7.60
N MET A 48 19.94 -8.20 7.12
CA MET A 48 20.23 -8.66 5.76
C MET A 48 19.67 -7.70 4.71
N SER A 49 18.45 -7.17 4.91
CA SER A 49 17.83 -6.20 4.02
C SER A 49 18.58 -4.87 3.99
N VAL A 50 19.07 -4.38 5.13
CA VAL A 50 19.90 -3.17 5.19
C VAL A 50 21.19 -3.38 4.39
N ALA A 51 21.86 -4.52 4.56
CA ALA A 51 23.04 -4.86 3.78
C ALA A 51 22.75 -4.93 2.27
N ALA A 52 21.64 -5.58 1.88
CA ALA A 52 21.19 -5.65 0.49
C ALA A 52 20.87 -4.26 -0.09
N GLY A 53 20.21 -3.40 0.68
CA GLY A 53 19.93 -2.01 0.31
C GLY A 53 21.20 -1.20 0.08
N ALA A 54 22.20 -1.34 0.95
CA ALA A 54 23.49 -0.67 0.81
C ALA A 54 24.24 -1.13 -0.46
N VAL A 55 24.30 -2.44 -0.71
CA VAL A 55 24.89 -3.00 -1.94
C VAL A 55 24.12 -2.56 -3.18
N GLY A 56 22.79 -2.52 -3.11
CA GLY A 56 21.93 -1.99 -4.16
C GLY A 56 22.27 -0.55 -4.51
N LYS A 57 22.38 0.32 -3.50
CA LYS A 57 22.74 1.73 -3.67
C LYS A 57 24.11 1.90 -4.34
N LEU A 58 25.11 1.10 -3.95
CA LEU A 58 26.43 1.10 -4.61
C LEU A 58 26.38 0.66 -6.08
N ARG A 59 25.37 -0.14 -6.46
CA ARG A 59 25.15 -0.60 -7.84
C ARG A 59 24.13 0.25 -8.60
N GLY A 60 23.67 1.38 -8.03
CA GLY A 60 22.63 2.22 -8.63
C GLY A 60 21.24 1.57 -8.69
N LYS A 61 20.99 0.52 -7.90
CA LYS A 61 19.70 -0.17 -7.80
C LYS A 61 18.96 0.25 -6.53
N ALA A 62 17.90 1.02 -6.69
CA ALA A 62 16.99 1.37 -5.60
C ALA A 62 16.05 0.21 -5.25
N GLY A 63 15.56 0.16 -4.00
CA GLY A 63 14.51 -0.78 -3.59
C GLY A 63 14.96 -2.18 -3.15
N GLU A 64 16.27 -2.48 -3.20
CA GLU A 64 16.82 -3.79 -2.78
C GLU A 64 16.51 -4.15 -1.32
N PHE A 65 16.41 -3.15 -0.44
CA PHE A 65 15.97 -3.34 0.94
C PHE A 65 14.60 -4.03 1.00
N TYR A 66 13.58 -3.47 0.34
CA TYR A 66 12.21 -3.98 0.38
C TYR A 66 12.09 -5.32 -0.33
N ARG A 67 12.89 -5.56 -1.37
CA ARG A 67 12.96 -6.85 -2.06
C ARG A 67 13.36 -7.99 -1.13
N VAL A 68 14.30 -7.73 -0.21
CA VAL A 68 14.76 -8.74 0.78
C VAL A 68 13.87 -8.74 2.01
N ALA A 69 13.45 -7.57 2.51
CA ALA A 69 12.61 -7.46 3.71
C ALA A 69 11.24 -8.13 3.51
N GLY A 70 10.72 -8.03 2.29
CA GLY A 70 9.43 -8.56 1.88
C GLY A 70 8.35 -7.48 1.85
N ARG A 71 7.30 -7.78 1.09
CA ARG A 71 6.20 -6.85 0.81
C ARG A 71 5.45 -6.38 2.07
N SER A 72 5.37 -7.22 3.11
CA SER A 72 4.75 -6.85 4.39
C SER A 72 5.46 -5.70 5.12
N VAL A 73 6.76 -5.50 4.88
CA VAL A 73 7.51 -4.37 5.44
C VAL A 73 7.32 -3.11 4.60
N ALA A 74 7.13 -3.27 3.29
CA ALA A 74 6.89 -2.15 2.36
C ALA A 74 5.52 -1.50 2.59
N THR A 75 4.56 -2.22 3.18
CA THR A 75 3.21 -1.75 3.48
C THR A 75 3.05 -1.25 4.92
N ILE A 76 4.16 -1.02 5.63
CA ILE A 76 4.13 -0.42 6.97
C ILE A 76 4.17 1.10 6.81
N ASP A 77 3.13 1.75 7.31
CA ASP A 77 3.04 3.20 7.39
C ASP A 77 3.27 3.68 8.81
N ASP A 78 4.05 4.76 8.92
CA ASP A 78 4.38 5.38 10.19
C ASP A 78 3.27 6.34 10.65
N CYS A 79 3.29 6.70 11.93
CA CYS A 79 2.43 7.75 12.47
C CYS A 79 2.69 9.12 11.86
N THR A 80 3.89 9.38 11.34
CA THR A 80 4.19 10.63 10.65
C THR A 80 3.75 10.54 9.20
N GLY A 81 2.53 11.02 8.92
CA GLY A 81 2.02 11.15 7.54
C GLY A 81 0.60 10.62 7.30
N THR A 82 -0.04 10.01 8.29
CA THR A 82 -1.43 9.56 8.19
C THR A 82 -2.42 10.60 8.69
N LEU A 83 -3.61 10.67 8.10
CA LEU A 83 -4.69 11.55 8.57
C LEU A 83 -5.25 11.07 9.93
N PRO A 84 -5.73 11.99 10.80
CA PRO A 84 -6.49 11.60 11.98
C PRO A 84 -7.66 10.67 11.61
N PRO A 85 -7.94 9.60 12.39
CA PRO A 85 -7.39 9.27 13.71
C PRO A 85 -6.13 8.38 13.70
N PHE A 86 -5.54 8.12 12.52
CA PHE A 86 -4.42 7.18 12.37
C PHE A 86 -3.04 7.81 12.57
N ASP A 87 -2.98 9.14 12.67
CA ASP A 87 -1.78 9.97 12.96
C ASP A 87 -1.03 9.60 14.25
N LYS A 88 -1.58 8.68 15.05
CA LYS A 88 -0.98 8.16 16.29
C LYS A 88 -0.61 6.68 16.22
N HIS A 89 -0.78 6.06 15.06
CA HIS A 89 -0.61 4.62 14.86
C HIS A 89 0.46 4.32 13.83
N VAL A 90 1.19 3.23 14.07
CA VAL A 90 1.81 2.49 12.97
C VAL A 90 0.74 1.60 12.35
N VAL A 91 0.54 1.71 11.04
CA VAL A 91 -0.40 0.91 10.26
C VAL A 91 0.35 -0.23 9.60
N MET A 92 -0.03 -1.46 9.91
CA MET A 92 0.56 -2.64 9.28
C MET A 92 -0.31 -3.12 8.12
N GLY A 93 0.34 -3.59 7.06
CA GLY A 93 -0.33 -4.30 5.97
C GLY A 93 -1.15 -5.52 6.45
N PRO A 94 -2.19 -5.91 5.68
CA PRO A 94 -3.12 -6.97 6.06
C PRO A 94 -2.43 -8.34 6.20
N ALA A 95 -2.51 -8.97 7.38
CA ALA A 95 -1.88 -10.27 7.65
C ALA A 95 -2.50 -11.45 6.89
N ARG A 96 -3.79 -11.33 6.50
CA ARG A 96 -4.56 -12.40 5.85
C ARG A 96 -5.38 -11.86 4.69
N GLY A 97 -4.80 -10.94 3.91
CA GLY A 97 -5.51 -10.27 2.83
C GLY A 97 -6.07 -11.23 1.78
N ASP A 98 -5.33 -12.28 1.41
CA ASP A 98 -5.84 -13.29 0.46
C ASP A 98 -7.08 -14.02 0.97
N GLN A 99 -7.10 -14.37 2.27
CA GLN A 99 -8.23 -15.04 2.90
C GLN A 99 -9.43 -14.09 2.99
N LEU A 100 -9.18 -12.81 3.26
CA LEU A 100 -10.21 -11.77 3.26
C LEU A 100 -10.82 -11.62 1.87
N CYS A 101 -10.01 -11.46 0.82
CA CYS A 101 -10.46 -11.40 -0.57
C CYS A 101 -11.30 -12.64 -0.94
N ALA A 102 -10.85 -13.84 -0.59
CA ALA A 102 -11.58 -15.08 -0.82
C ALA A 102 -12.92 -15.12 -0.08
N SER A 103 -12.97 -14.68 1.19
CA SER A 103 -14.22 -14.66 1.97
C SER A 103 -15.24 -13.67 1.44
N ILE A 104 -14.81 -12.47 1.02
CA ILE A 104 -15.71 -11.45 0.46
C ILE A 104 -16.23 -11.92 -0.90
N LYS A 105 -15.37 -12.51 -1.73
CA LYS A 105 -15.80 -13.14 -2.98
C LYS A 105 -16.84 -14.23 -2.75
N ALA A 106 -16.62 -15.11 -1.77
CA ALA A 106 -17.58 -16.17 -1.44
C ALA A 106 -18.92 -15.61 -0.95
N ALA A 107 -18.90 -14.53 -0.18
CA ALA A 107 -20.11 -13.90 0.36
C ALA A 107 -20.90 -13.06 -0.66
N THR A 108 -20.21 -12.43 -1.62
CA THR A 108 -20.80 -11.41 -2.50
C THR A 108 -20.86 -11.81 -3.97
N GLY A 109 -20.05 -12.77 -4.41
CA GLY A 109 -19.87 -13.13 -5.82
C GLY A 109 -18.98 -12.18 -6.62
N TYR A 110 -18.48 -11.09 -6.03
CA TYR A 110 -17.60 -10.13 -6.71
C TYR A 110 -16.13 -10.50 -6.54
N GLU A 111 -15.31 -10.15 -7.55
CA GLU A 111 -13.86 -10.17 -7.39
C GLU A 111 -13.42 -8.97 -6.53
N VAL A 112 -12.42 -9.19 -5.69
CA VAL A 112 -11.97 -8.26 -4.66
C VAL A 112 -10.46 -8.08 -4.76
N ALA A 113 -10.04 -6.83 -4.69
CA ALA A 113 -8.64 -6.44 -4.60
C ALA A 113 -8.42 -5.61 -3.34
N ILE A 114 -7.29 -5.83 -2.67
CA ILE A 114 -6.74 -4.90 -1.68
C ILE A 114 -5.55 -4.23 -2.34
N VAL A 115 -5.58 -2.91 -2.40
CA VAL A 115 -4.64 -2.10 -3.18
C VAL A 115 -4.12 -0.97 -2.31
N ASP A 116 -2.87 -0.60 -2.56
CA ASP A 116 -2.28 0.66 -2.13
C ASP A 116 -2.07 1.52 -3.38
N ALA A 117 -2.69 2.69 -3.44
CA ALA A 117 -2.66 3.57 -4.60
C ALA A 117 -2.36 5.00 -4.17
N ASN A 118 -1.65 5.75 -5.01
CA ASN A 118 -1.35 7.15 -4.75
C ASN A 118 -1.50 8.04 -5.99
N ASP A 119 -1.51 9.35 -5.76
CA ASP A 119 -1.74 10.37 -6.80
C ASP A 119 -0.61 10.46 -7.85
N LEU A 120 0.52 9.78 -7.61
CA LEU A 120 1.62 9.67 -8.59
C LEU A 120 1.34 8.56 -9.62
N GLY A 121 0.17 7.93 -9.57
CA GLY A 121 -0.24 6.85 -10.45
C GLY A 121 0.47 5.54 -10.17
N LYS A 122 1.03 5.36 -8.97
CA LYS A 122 1.54 4.06 -8.51
C LYS A 122 0.40 3.33 -7.83
N VAL A 123 0.14 2.11 -8.28
CA VAL A 123 -0.84 1.19 -7.71
C VAL A 123 -0.15 -0.13 -7.39
N ASP A 124 -0.07 -0.49 -6.12
CA ASP A 124 0.42 -1.77 -5.64
C ASP A 124 -0.76 -2.67 -5.26
N VAL A 125 -0.98 -3.75 -6.02
CA VAL A 125 -2.04 -4.72 -5.73
C VAL A 125 -1.55 -5.69 -4.67
N LEU A 126 -1.89 -5.44 -3.41
CA LEU A 126 -1.44 -6.21 -2.25
C LEU A 126 -2.03 -7.61 -2.25
N HIS A 127 -3.34 -7.71 -2.50
CA HIS A 127 -4.09 -8.98 -2.55
C HIS A 127 -5.16 -8.93 -3.63
N LEU A 128 -5.44 -10.09 -4.24
CA LEU A 128 -6.38 -10.17 -5.35
C LEU A 128 -7.02 -11.56 -5.40
N SER A 129 -8.36 -11.62 -5.50
CA SER A 129 -9.10 -12.88 -5.57
C SER A 129 -9.00 -13.59 -6.93
N ASP A 130 -8.66 -12.85 -8.00
CA ASP A 130 -8.45 -13.37 -9.35
C ASP A 130 -7.18 -12.73 -9.95
N PRO A 131 -6.03 -13.43 -9.93
CA PRO A 131 -4.77 -12.93 -10.44
C PRO A 131 -4.82 -12.44 -11.90
N THR A 132 -5.76 -12.94 -12.71
CA THR A 132 -5.88 -12.54 -14.12
C THR A 132 -6.37 -11.10 -14.30
N ARG A 133 -6.90 -10.48 -13.23
CA ARG A 133 -7.42 -9.11 -13.24
C ARG A 133 -6.43 -8.07 -12.77
N HIS A 134 -5.20 -8.46 -12.42
CA HIS A 134 -4.19 -7.56 -11.88
C HIS A 134 -4.04 -6.27 -12.70
N ASP A 135 -3.79 -6.40 -14.00
CA ASP A 135 -3.54 -5.26 -14.87
C ASP A 135 -4.78 -4.38 -15.06
N ALA A 136 -5.97 -4.99 -15.06
CA ALA A 136 -7.22 -4.24 -15.13
C ALA A 136 -7.46 -3.39 -13.86
N VAL A 137 -7.10 -3.92 -12.68
CA VAL A 137 -7.18 -3.19 -11.41
C VAL A 137 -6.18 -2.04 -11.39
N VAL A 138 -4.94 -2.29 -11.80
CA VAL A 138 -3.89 -1.26 -11.88
C VAL A 138 -4.31 -0.13 -12.81
N GLU A 139 -4.76 -0.43 -14.03
CA GLU A 139 -5.18 0.59 -15.00
C GLU A 139 -6.40 1.40 -14.51
N ALA A 140 -7.37 0.75 -13.87
CA ALA A 140 -8.56 1.42 -13.35
C ALA A 140 -8.25 2.40 -12.21
N LEU A 141 -7.27 2.08 -11.37
CA LEU A 141 -6.92 2.87 -10.17
C LEU A 141 -5.72 3.79 -10.36
N LYS A 142 -5.01 3.70 -11.49
CA LYS A 142 -3.92 4.60 -11.86
C LYS A 142 -4.25 6.10 -11.78
N PRO A 143 -5.47 6.58 -12.15
CA PRO A 143 -5.81 8.00 -11.95
C PRO A 143 -6.19 8.35 -10.50
N ASN A 144 -6.14 7.39 -9.58
CA ASN A 144 -6.52 7.50 -8.17
C ASN A 144 -7.90 8.14 -7.94
N PRO A 145 -8.99 7.59 -8.51
CA PRO A 145 -10.31 8.22 -8.49
C PRO A 145 -10.92 8.38 -7.10
N GLN A 146 -10.50 7.56 -6.14
CA GLN A 146 -10.94 7.63 -4.75
C GLN A 146 -10.39 8.86 -4.03
N GLY A 147 -9.20 9.36 -4.42
CA GLY A 147 -8.44 10.36 -3.67
C GLY A 147 -7.82 9.78 -2.39
N ASN A 148 -6.77 10.43 -1.89
CA ASN A 148 -6.06 10.01 -0.67
C ASN A 148 -6.22 10.98 0.50
N ALA A 149 -7.05 12.02 0.34
CA ALA A 149 -7.22 13.09 1.31
C ALA A 149 -8.53 12.89 2.11
N ASP A 150 -9.31 13.95 2.30
CA ASP A 150 -10.50 13.95 3.15
C ASP A 150 -11.70 13.24 2.51
N GLU A 151 -11.56 12.64 1.32
CA GLU A 151 -12.64 11.94 0.63
C GLU A 151 -13.14 10.70 1.36
N MET A 152 -12.34 10.13 2.28
CA MET A 152 -12.70 8.99 3.13
C MET A 152 -13.41 7.86 2.35
N THR A 153 -12.87 7.51 1.18
CA THR A 153 -13.46 6.53 0.25
C THR A 153 -12.62 5.23 0.24
N PRO A 154 -12.70 4.40 1.30
CA PRO A 154 -11.88 3.19 1.42
C PRO A 154 -12.35 2.04 0.50
N LEU A 155 -13.50 2.19 -0.17
CA LEU A 155 -14.10 1.18 -1.05
C LEU A 155 -14.34 1.78 -2.44
N VAL A 156 -13.93 1.06 -3.47
CA VAL A 156 -14.10 1.45 -4.87
C VAL A 156 -14.72 0.30 -5.64
N LEU A 157 -15.79 0.57 -6.38
CA LEU A 157 -16.39 -0.39 -7.30
C LEU A 157 -15.84 -0.19 -8.72
N ILE A 158 -15.11 -1.18 -9.23
CA ILE A 158 -14.61 -1.16 -10.61
C ILE A 158 -15.64 -1.87 -11.51
N LYS A 159 -16.32 -1.10 -12.36
CA LYS A 159 -17.26 -1.63 -13.34
C LYS A 159 -16.58 -1.79 -14.69
N LYS A 160 -16.68 -2.99 -15.28
CA LYS A 160 -16.32 -3.19 -16.68
C LYS A 160 -17.42 -2.58 -17.55
N GLU A 161 -17.10 -1.55 -18.33
CA GLU A 161 -18.02 -1.08 -19.37
C GLU A 161 -18.13 -2.17 -20.45
N PHE A 162 -19.29 -2.82 -20.54
CA PHE A 162 -19.62 -3.64 -21.69
C PHE A 162 -20.11 -2.73 -22.82
N GLY A 163 -19.32 -2.59 -23.89
CA GLY A 163 -19.77 -1.98 -25.14
C GLY A 163 -19.19 -0.61 -25.52
N ALA A 164 -18.16 -0.11 -24.85
CA ALA A 164 -17.49 1.11 -25.31
C ALA A 164 -16.73 0.86 -26.63
N LYS A 165 -17.26 1.36 -27.75
CA LYS A 165 -16.51 1.51 -29.00
C LYS A 165 -15.21 2.25 -28.68
N LYS A 166 -14.06 1.73 -29.15
CA LYS A 166 -12.78 2.46 -29.16
C LYS A 166 -13.06 3.89 -29.62
N PRO A 167 -12.62 4.94 -28.89
CA PRO A 167 -12.69 6.29 -29.40
C PRO A 167 -11.91 6.33 -30.71
N SER A 168 -12.62 6.60 -31.80
CA SER A 168 -11.98 6.95 -33.06
C SER A 168 -11.09 8.16 -32.81
N ALA A 169 -9.85 8.10 -33.26
CA ALA A 169 -8.92 9.22 -33.21
C ALA A 169 -9.45 10.33 -34.13
N ASN A 170 -10.34 11.17 -33.59
CA ASN A 170 -10.65 12.55 -33.99
C ASN A 170 -11.97 12.94 -33.30
N GLY A 171 -11.88 13.85 -32.34
CA GLY A 171 -13.07 14.46 -31.73
C GLY A 171 -12.89 14.71 -30.24
N SER A 172 -12.51 15.94 -29.92
CA SER A 172 -12.65 16.56 -28.60
C SER A 172 -13.99 16.24 -27.94
N SER A 173 -13.98 15.54 -26.81
CA SER A 173 -14.96 15.71 -25.73
C SER A 173 -14.48 14.96 -24.49
N GLU A 174 -14.60 15.64 -23.35
CA GLU A 174 -14.36 15.14 -22.00
C GLU A 174 -15.10 13.81 -21.79
N LYS A 175 -14.40 12.79 -21.28
CA LYS A 175 -15.03 11.59 -20.73
C LYS A 175 -14.44 11.33 -19.35
N HIS A 176 -15.19 11.72 -18.33
CA HIS A 176 -14.97 11.30 -16.96
C HIS A 176 -15.35 9.82 -16.84
N ALA A 177 -14.44 9.00 -16.35
CA ALA A 177 -14.79 7.71 -15.78
C ALA A 177 -15.69 7.97 -14.57
N VAL A 178 -16.91 7.45 -14.59
CA VAL A 178 -17.84 7.62 -13.47
C VAL A 178 -17.48 6.57 -12.42
N VAL A 179 -16.76 7.02 -11.39
CA VAL A 179 -16.51 6.26 -10.17
C VAL A 179 -17.57 6.71 -9.17
N GLU A 180 -18.47 5.79 -8.82
CA GLU A 180 -19.51 6.02 -7.82
C GLU A 180 -18.86 5.93 -6.43
N LYS A 181 -18.82 7.06 -5.71
CA LYS A 181 -18.31 7.12 -4.34
C LYS A 181 -19.47 6.81 -3.39
N GLU A 182 -19.41 5.70 -2.67
CA GLU A 182 -20.29 5.44 -1.54
C GLU A 182 -19.57 5.77 -0.23
N THR A 183 -20.07 6.76 0.49
CA THR A 183 -19.59 7.15 1.82
C THR A 183 -20.28 6.30 2.88
N ALA A 184 -19.51 5.53 3.65
CA ALA A 184 -20.05 4.84 4.83
C ALA A 184 -20.22 5.86 5.97
N SER A 185 -21.46 6.07 6.41
CA SER A 185 -21.82 6.90 7.59
C SER A 185 -21.75 6.11 8.89
#